data_AF-A0A7J2TA40-F1
#
_entry.id   AF-A0A7J2TA40-F1
#
_cell.length_a   1.000
_cell.length_b   1.000
_cell.length_c   1.000
_cell.angle_alpha   90.00
_cell.angle_beta   90.00
_cell.angle_gamma   90.00
#
_symmetry.space_group_name_H-M   'P 1'
#
loop_
_entity.id
_entity.type
_entity.pdbx_description
1 polymer ?
#
loop_
_entity_poly.entity_id
_entity_poly.type
_entity_poly.pdbx_seq_one_letter_code
_entity_poly.pdbx_strand_id
1 'polypeptide(L)'
;MVAESGGQGGANPNIQKRFDSRLAQYDNEAKIRQALMILNRVMNDPSIPRNIRRAAMFAIRALNEKNLTPGVRAANAVGVLDEVSQDPNMPLHARTLLWQAISILETVKD
;
A
#
# COMPACT_ATOMS: atom_id res chain seq x y z
N MET A 1 46.41 -11.50 -33.41
CA MET A 1 45.30 -12.30 -33.94
C MET A 1 45.03 -13.42 -32.94
N VAL A 2 43.75 -13.74 -32.72
CA VAL A 2 43.17 -14.87 -31.98
C VAL A 2 42.46 -14.52 -30.66
N ALA A 3 41.13 -14.56 -30.81
CA ALA A 3 40.05 -15.02 -29.92
C ALA A 3 39.67 -14.18 -28.69
N GLU A 4 38.67 -13.33 -28.93
CA GLU A 4 37.57 -13.10 -28.01
C GLU A 4 36.99 -14.44 -27.51
N SER A 5 36.78 -14.54 -26.20
CA SER A 5 35.87 -15.50 -25.60
C SER A 5 35.16 -14.79 -24.46
N GLY A 6 34.36 -13.80 -24.84
CA GLY A 6 33.37 -13.19 -23.97
C GLY A 6 32.28 -14.21 -23.67
N GLY A 7 32.41 -14.91 -22.54
CA GLY A 7 31.33 -15.69 -21.97
C GLY A 7 30.20 -14.75 -21.55
N GLN A 8 29.27 -14.46 -22.47
CA GLN A 8 27.99 -13.87 -22.12
C GLN A 8 27.17 -14.92 -21.35
N GLY A 9 27.39 -14.99 -20.05
CA GLY A 9 26.45 -15.57 -19.10
C GLY A 9 25.22 -14.67 -18.99
N GLY A 10 24.41 -14.60 -20.05
CA GLY A 10 23.11 -13.95 -20.01
C GLY A 10 22.22 -14.71 -19.04
N ALA A 11 21.90 -14.10 -17.90
CA ALA A 11 21.00 -14.68 -16.90
C ALA A 11 19.69 -15.13 -17.57
N ASN A 12 19.24 -16.35 -17.24
CA ASN A 12 18.03 -16.93 -17.82
C ASN A 12 16.83 -15.98 -17.61
N PRO A 13 16.13 -15.54 -18.68
CA PRO A 13 15.02 -14.59 -18.58
C PRO A 13 13.89 -15.02 -17.64
N ASN A 14 13.69 -16.34 -17.46
CA ASN A 14 12.69 -16.88 -16.54
C ASN A 14 13.09 -16.74 -15.08
N ILE A 15 14.40 -16.73 -14.79
CA ILE A 15 14.94 -16.54 -13.45
C ILE A 15 14.75 -15.05 -13.07
N GLN A 16 15.12 -14.13 -13.95
CA GLN A 16 14.99 -12.69 -13.71
C GLN A 16 13.53 -12.27 -13.49
N LYS A 17 12.60 -12.68 -14.36
CA LYS A 17 11.16 -12.38 -14.20
C LYS A 17 10.59 -12.86 -12.87
N ARG A 18 11.01 -14.03 -12.39
CA ARG A 18 10.56 -14.58 -11.09
C ARG A 18 11.12 -13.79 -9.91
N PHE A 19 12.35 -13.30 -10.00
CA PHE A 19 12.94 -12.43 -8.98
C PHE A 19 12.22 -11.07 -8.94
N ASP A 20 12.05 -10.43 -10.08
CA ASP A 20 11.41 -9.11 -10.18
C ASP A 20 9.98 -9.15 -9.62
N SER A 21 9.21 -10.20 -9.94
CA SER A 21 7.84 -10.40 -9.44
C SER A 21 7.78 -10.55 -7.91
N ARG A 22 8.76 -11.26 -7.32
CA ARG A 22 8.84 -11.41 -5.85
C ARG A 22 9.25 -10.12 -5.16
N LEU A 23 10.14 -9.33 -5.76
CA LEU A 23 10.55 -8.03 -5.23
C LEU A 23 9.38 -7.04 -5.24
N ALA A 24 8.61 -6.99 -6.33
CA ALA A 24 7.40 -6.17 -6.43
C ALA A 24 6.36 -6.56 -5.36
N GLN A 25 6.14 -7.87 -5.17
CA GLN A 25 5.23 -8.35 -4.13
C GLN A 25 5.70 -7.96 -2.71
N TYR A 26 7.00 -8.07 -2.43
CA TYR A 26 7.56 -7.66 -1.14
C TYR A 26 7.39 -6.16 -0.88
N ASP A 27 7.64 -5.34 -1.91
CA ASP A 27 7.48 -3.89 -1.87
C ASP A 27 6.02 -3.49 -1.60
N ASN A 28 5.05 -4.12 -2.28
CA ASN A 28 3.63 -3.91 -2.04
C ASN A 28 3.23 -4.20 -0.59
N GLU A 29 3.67 -5.33 -0.05
CA GLU A 29 3.37 -5.67 1.35
C GLU A 29 4.07 -4.71 2.33
N ALA A 30 5.24 -4.17 1.99
CA ALA A 30 5.92 -3.16 2.81
C ALA A 30 5.13 -1.84 2.82
N LYS A 31 4.66 -1.38 1.67
CA LYS A 31 3.78 -0.20 1.53
C LYS A 31 2.47 -0.37 2.30
N ILE A 32 1.82 -1.54 2.18
CA ILE A 32 0.59 -1.85 2.93
C ILE A 32 0.86 -1.81 4.44
N ARG A 33 1.97 -2.38 4.92
CA ARG A 33 2.35 -2.31 6.33
C ARG A 33 2.55 -0.86 6.81
N GLN A 34 3.17 -0.02 6.00
CA GLN A 34 3.35 1.40 6.32
C GLN A 34 2.01 2.12 6.42
N ALA A 35 1.10 1.90 5.46
CA ALA A 35 -0.25 2.47 5.50
C ALA A 35 -1.03 1.99 6.73
N LEU A 36 -0.95 0.69 7.07
CA LEU A 36 -1.57 0.13 8.28
C LEU A 36 -1.09 0.83 9.56
N MET A 37 0.21 1.15 9.67
CA MET A 37 0.72 1.87 10.84
C MET A 37 0.11 3.27 10.97
N ILE A 38 -0.05 3.99 9.84
CA ILE A 38 -0.66 5.32 9.82
C ILE A 38 -2.14 5.24 10.20
N LEU A 39 -2.89 4.32 9.59
CA LEU A 39 -4.32 4.15 9.87
C LEU A 39 -4.60 3.72 11.30
N ASN A 40 -3.72 2.89 11.90
CA ASN A 40 -3.83 2.54 13.32
C ASN A 40 -3.65 3.75 14.25
N ARG A 41 -2.81 4.73 13.88
CA ARG A 41 -2.70 5.98 14.65
C ARG A 41 -4.01 6.75 14.61
N VAL A 42 -4.61 6.89 13.43
CA VAL A 42 -5.92 7.56 13.26
C VAL A 42 -7.01 6.84 14.06
N MET A 43 -7.08 5.52 13.97
CA MET A 43 -8.10 4.71 14.65
C MET A 43 -8.02 4.84 16.19
N ASN A 44 -6.81 4.97 16.74
CA ASN A 44 -6.58 4.98 18.19
C ASN A 44 -6.51 6.40 18.79
N ASP A 45 -6.63 7.46 17.98
CA ASP A 45 -6.59 8.84 18.47
C ASP A 45 -7.97 9.29 18.98
N PRO A 46 -8.16 9.53 20.28
CA PRO A 46 -9.46 9.91 20.83
C PRO A 46 -9.92 11.31 20.37
N SER A 47 -9.01 12.17 19.89
CA SER A 47 -9.33 13.52 19.40
C SER A 47 -9.99 13.53 18.03
N ILE A 48 -9.94 12.41 17.31
CA ILE A 48 -10.53 12.27 15.97
C ILE A 48 -11.98 11.77 16.06
N PRO A 49 -12.97 12.40 15.40
CA PRO A 49 -14.36 11.95 15.41
C PRO A 49 -14.59 10.45 15.10
N ARG A 50 -15.60 9.86 15.75
CA ARG A 50 -15.87 8.40 15.71
C ARG A 50 -16.06 7.86 14.29
N ASN A 51 -16.72 8.60 13.41
CA ASN A 51 -16.93 8.20 12.02
C ASN A 51 -15.61 8.07 11.25
N ILE A 52 -14.67 9.01 11.43
CA ILE A 52 -13.34 8.96 10.81
C ILE A 52 -12.53 7.78 11.33
N ARG A 53 -12.56 7.53 12.64
CA ARG A 53 -11.89 6.34 13.22
C ARG A 53 -12.50 5.03 12.71
N ARG A 54 -13.82 4.99 12.49
CA ARG A 54 -14.50 3.82 11.88
C ARG A 54 -14.09 3.61 10.42
N ALA A 55 -13.98 4.67 9.63
CA ALA A 55 -13.49 4.57 8.25
C ALA A 55 -12.05 4.04 8.20
N ALA A 56 -11.16 4.53 9.08
CA ALA A 56 -9.80 3.98 9.21
C ALA A 56 -9.82 2.49 9.57
N MET A 57 -10.72 2.06 10.47
CA MET A 57 -10.90 0.64 10.81
C MET A 57 -11.34 -0.19 9.58
N PHE A 58 -12.25 0.32 8.76
CA PHE A 58 -12.70 -0.38 7.55
C PHE A 58 -11.60 -0.48 6.51
N ALA A 59 -10.83 0.59 6.30
CA ALA A 59 -9.65 0.54 5.43
C ALA A 59 -8.61 -0.48 5.93
N ILE A 60 -8.36 -0.55 7.25
CA ILE A 60 -7.50 -1.58 7.84
C ILE A 60 -8.02 -3.00 7.55
N ARG A 61 -9.33 -3.22 7.61
CA ARG A 61 -9.93 -4.54 7.28
C ARG A 61 -9.71 -4.89 5.82
N ALA A 62 -10.01 -3.98 4.90
CA ALA A 62 -9.78 -4.18 3.47
C ALA A 62 -8.31 -4.52 3.17
N LEU A 63 -7.37 -3.81 3.81
CA LEU A 63 -5.94 -4.10 3.70
C LEU A 63 -5.53 -5.45 4.28
N ASN A 64 -6.32 -6.09 5.14
CA ASN A 64 -6.01 -7.40 5.72
C ASN A 64 -6.70 -8.57 5.00
N GLU A 65 -7.47 -8.32 3.94
CA GLU A 65 -8.14 -9.37 3.15
C GLU A 65 -7.13 -10.11 2.25
N LYS A 66 -6.40 -11.07 2.83
CA LYS A 66 -5.34 -11.85 2.14
C LYS A 66 -5.83 -12.70 0.97
N ASN A 67 -7.14 -12.85 0.81
CA ASN A 67 -7.75 -13.55 -0.33
C ASN A 67 -7.72 -12.72 -1.61
N LEU A 68 -7.45 -11.42 -1.50
CA LEU A 68 -7.39 -10.46 -2.61
C LEU A 68 -5.93 -10.10 -2.93
N THR A 69 -5.70 -9.64 -4.16
CA THR A 69 -4.39 -9.13 -4.56
C THR A 69 -4.05 -7.84 -3.80
N PRO A 70 -2.75 -7.51 -3.61
CA PRO A 70 -2.35 -6.27 -2.96
C PRO A 70 -2.97 -5.02 -3.60
N GLY A 71 -3.04 -4.96 -4.94
CA GLY A 71 -3.66 -3.85 -5.67
C GLY A 71 -5.14 -3.69 -5.36
N VAL A 72 -5.92 -4.79 -5.35
CA VAL A 72 -7.35 -4.74 -5.03
C VAL A 72 -7.59 -4.33 -3.58
N ARG A 73 -6.79 -4.86 -2.64
CA ARG A 73 -6.85 -4.47 -1.21
C ARG A 73 -6.60 -2.97 -1.04
N ALA A 74 -5.58 -2.44 -1.73
CA ALA A 74 -5.24 -1.02 -1.69
C ALA A 74 -6.36 -0.16 -2.28
N ALA A 75 -6.91 -0.53 -3.45
CA ALA A 75 -8.01 0.19 -4.08
C ALA A 75 -9.27 0.24 -3.19
N ASN A 76 -9.64 -0.88 -2.58
CA ASN A 76 -10.78 -0.93 -1.64
C ASN A 76 -10.56 -0.02 -0.44
N ALA A 77 -9.34 0.00 0.11
CA ALA A 77 -9.00 0.87 1.23
C ALA A 77 -9.01 2.35 0.83
N VAL A 78 -8.46 2.72 -0.33
CA VAL A 78 -8.47 4.09 -0.85
C VAL A 78 -9.90 4.60 -1.00
N GLY A 79 -10.81 3.81 -1.58
CA GLY A 79 -12.22 4.23 -1.73
C GLY A 79 -12.90 4.60 -0.41
N VAL A 80 -12.65 3.83 0.65
CA VAL A 80 -13.16 4.13 2.01
C VAL A 80 -12.55 5.42 2.57
N LEU A 81 -11.25 5.64 2.35
CA LEU A 81 -10.53 6.80 2.87
C LEU A 81 -10.90 8.09 2.12
N ASP A 82 -11.12 8.00 0.81
CA ASP A 82 -11.53 9.12 -0.02
C ASP A 82 -12.93 9.61 0.37
N GLU A 83 -13.87 8.70 0.60
CA GLU A 83 -15.22 9.06 1.05
C GLU A 83 -15.17 9.86 2.36
N VAL A 84 -14.43 9.35 3.36
CA VAL A 84 -14.35 10.02 4.66
C VAL A 84 -13.51 11.30 4.61
N SER A 85 -12.57 11.43 3.66
CA SER A 85 -11.76 12.65 3.50
C SER A 85 -12.59 13.90 3.18
N GLN A 86 -13.80 13.71 2.66
CA GLN A 86 -14.75 14.79 2.37
C GLN A 86 -15.55 15.23 3.62
N ASP A 87 -15.35 14.59 4.77
CA ASP A 87 -16.07 14.94 6.00
C ASP A 87 -15.71 16.36 6.47
N PRO A 88 -16.71 17.24 6.69
CA PRO A 88 -16.48 18.63 7.09
C PRO A 88 -15.96 18.76 8.52
N ASN A 89 -16.19 17.77 9.38
CA ASN A 89 -15.71 17.73 10.77
C ASN A 89 -14.32 17.11 10.90
N MET A 90 -13.65 16.79 9.78
CA MET A 90 -12.33 16.18 9.81
C MET A 90 -11.25 17.13 10.35
N PRO A 91 -10.56 16.76 11.45
CA PRO A 91 -9.44 17.55 11.95
C PRO A 91 -8.29 17.59 10.94
N LEU A 92 -7.57 18.72 10.89
CA LEU A 92 -6.46 18.91 9.95
C LEU A 92 -5.38 17.83 10.06
N HIS A 93 -5.00 17.46 11.29
CA HIS A 93 -3.99 16.42 11.50
C HIS A 93 -4.45 15.05 10.99
N ALA A 94 -5.74 14.71 11.15
CA ALA A 94 -6.32 13.49 10.63
C ALA A 94 -6.31 13.48 9.10
N ARG A 95 -6.66 14.60 8.48
CA ARG A 95 -6.63 14.79 7.02
C ARG A 95 -5.24 14.52 6.45
N THR A 96 -4.19 15.08 7.05
CA THR A 96 -2.80 14.85 6.63
C THR A 96 -2.40 13.38 6.75
N LEU A 97 -2.79 12.70 7.83
CA LEU A 97 -2.50 11.27 8.01
C LEU A 97 -3.22 10.41 6.97
N LEU A 98 -4.50 10.69 6.68
CA LEU A 98 -5.25 9.95 5.67
C LEU A 98 -4.66 10.18 4.29
N TRP A 99 -4.31 11.42 3.94
CA TRP A 99 -3.67 11.73 2.67
C TRP A 99 -2.32 11.01 2.50
N GLN A 100 -1.53 10.92 3.57
CA GLN A 100 -0.28 10.15 3.59
C GLN A 100 -0.56 8.66 3.34
N ALA A 101 -1.56 8.08 3.99
CA ALA A 101 -1.94 6.69 3.79
C ALA A 101 -2.43 6.43 2.35
N ILE A 102 -3.31 7.28 1.81
CA ILE A 102 -3.82 7.20 0.43
C ILE A 102 -2.66 7.24 -0.57
N SER A 103 -1.77 8.24 -0.45
CA SER A 103 -0.61 8.39 -1.33
C SER A 103 0.28 7.14 -1.37
N ILE A 104 0.44 6.44 -0.23
CA ILE A 104 1.20 5.18 -0.18
C ILE A 104 0.43 4.08 -0.90
N LEU A 105 -0.87 3.95 -0.63
CA LEU A 105 -1.72 2.89 -1.19
C LEU A 105 -1.90 3.01 -2.71
N GLU A 106 -1.93 4.22 -3.27
CA GLU A 106 -1.98 4.44 -4.72
C GLU A 106 -0.73 3.91 -5.47
N THR A 107 0.38 3.72 -4.76
CA THR A 107 1.62 3.15 -5.33
C THR A 107 1.68 1.62 -5.28
N VAL A 108 0.66 0.96 -4.70
CA VAL A 108 0.54 -0.50 -4.65
C VAL A 108 -0.14 -0.98 -5.94
N LYS A 109 0.54 -1.84 -6.70
CA LYS A 109 0.06 -2.35 -8.00
C LYS A 109 0.36 -3.84 -8.15
N ASP A 110 -0.51 -4.57 -8.84
CA ASP A 110 -0.33 -6.00 -9.12
C ASP A 110 0.70 -6.29 -10.22
#